data_AF-A0A6J0T6N9-F1
#
_entry.id   AF-A0A6J0T6N9-F1
#
_cell.length_a   1.000
_cell.length_b   1.000
_cell.length_c   1.000
_cell.angle_alpha   90.00
_cell.angle_beta   90.00
_cell.angle_gamma   90.00
#
_symmetry.space_group_name_H-M   'P 1'
#
loop_
_entity.id
_entity.type
_entity.pdbx_description
1 polymer ?
#
loop_
_entity_poly.entity_id
_entity_poly.type
_entity_poly.pdbx_seq_one_letter_code
_entity_poly.pdbx_strand_id
1 'polypeptide(L)'
;MLHFQTPQASWQDDINRGHKEDILCVAQCPPALLATSSYDGEIIVWNMHSGHICHKFHTPITPSALGTESIDGTVTQVIFLMTRAVKFESSAASLLSNGPQGSLHFWSLGTEDPLLAHFIPSRGNSLISSIAVTANDSYLYVADEDGYVYIHDIQEYAVQDPETEAPKYVNHWRAHLKQIMS
;
A
#
# COMPACT_ATOMS: atom_id res chain seq x y z
N MET A 1 32.78 16.89 7.64
CA MET A 1 31.98 18.08 7.26
C MET A 1 30.62 17.57 6.85
N LEU A 2 29.57 17.83 7.64
CA LEU A 2 28.20 17.46 7.26
C LEU A 2 27.72 18.46 6.22
N HIS A 3 27.45 17.98 5.01
CA HIS A 3 26.96 18.80 3.91
C HIS A 3 25.45 19.00 4.13
N PHE A 4 25.08 20.12 4.74
CA PHE A 4 23.68 20.53 4.81
C PHE A 4 23.28 21.08 3.45
N GLN A 5 22.56 20.27 2.66
CA GLN A 5 21.83 20.80 1.51
C GLN A 5 20.65 21.61 2.02
N THR A 6 20.61 22.90 1.69
CA THR A 6 19.40 23.71 1.81
C THR A 6 18.31 23.14 0.90
N PRO A 7 17.05 23.03 1.35
CA PRO A 7 15.99 22.48 0.53
C PRO A 7 15.81 23.32 -0.74
N GLN A 8 16.08 22.72 -1.89
CA GLN A 8 15.79 23.30 -3.19
C GLN A 8 14.27 23.28 -3.39
N ALA A 9 13.70 24.38 -3.89
CA ALA A 9 12.24 24.54 -4.01
C ALA A 9 11.57 23.52 -4.96
N SER A 10 12.34 22.94 -5.88
CA SER A 10 11.96 21.82 -6.73
C SER A 10 13.22 21.20 -7.34
N TRP A 11 13.37 19.87 -7.31
CA TRP A 11 14.36 19.21 -8.15
C TRP A 11 13.79 19.07 -9.56
N GLN A 12 14.60 19.29 -10.59
CA GLN A 12 14.14 19.29 -11.99
C GLN A 12 13.52 17.94 -12.42
N ASP A 13 13.97 16.85 -11.79
CA ASP A 13 13.44 15.49 -12.00
C ASP A 13 12.08 15.27 -11.33
N ASP A 14 11.78 15.97 -10.23
CA ASP A 14 10.51 15.87 -9.48
C ASP A 14 9.33 16.35 -10.34
N ILE A 15 9.54 17.40 -11.14
CA ILE A 15 8.50 18.03 -11.97
C ILE A 15 7.88 17.04 -12.98
N ASN A 16 8.68 16.09 -13.47
CA ASN A 16 8.23 15.17 -14.51
C ASN A 16 8.02 13.73 -14.01
N ARG A 17 8.65 13.35 -12.90
CA ARG A 17 8.71 11.95 -12.46
C ARG A 17 8.17 11.71 -11.05
N GLY A 18 7.97 12.74 -10.23
CA GLY A 18 7.37 12.59 -8.90
C GLY A 18 5.86 12.39 -8.93
N HIS A 19 5.27 12.37 -7.72
CA HIS A 19 3.82 12.42 -7.51
C HIS A 19 3.27 13.75 -8.04
N LYS A 20 2.04 13.72 -8.57
CA LYS A 20 1.34 14.90 -9.08
C LYS A 20 0.31 15.47 -8.10
N GLU A 21 -0.12 14.64 -7.16
CA GLU A 21 -1.05 15.01 -6.10
C GLU A 21 -0.39 14.83 -4.72
N ASP A 22 -1.16 15.07 -3.66
CA ASP A 22 -0.69 15.05 -2.28
C ASP A 22 -0.16 13.66 -1.88
N ILE A 23 1.01 13.64 -1.23
CA ILE A 23 1.57 12.44 -0.62
C ILE A 23 0.85 12.18 0.70
N LEU A 24 0.26 11.00 0.83
CA LEU A 24 -0.58 10.63 1.97
C LEU A 24 0.10 9.66 2.94
N CYS A 25 1.04 8.84 2.43
CA CYS A 25 1.78 7.90 3.26
C CYS A 25 3.22 7.76 2.78
N VAL A 26 4.09 7.44 3.74
CA VAL A 26 5.49 7.11 3.51
C VAL A 26 5.84 5.85 4.32
N ALA A 27 6.43 4.85 3.67
CA ALA A 27 6.95 3.66 4.32
C ALA A 27 8.41 3.43 3.95
N GLN A 28 9.23 3.09 4.93
CA GLN A 28 10.63 2.76 4.70
C GLN A 28 10.81 1.24 4.69
N CYS A 29 11.66 0.74 3.78
CA CYS A 29 12.21 -0.62 3.86
C CYS A 29 13.75 -0.52 3.83
N PRO A 30 14.41 -0.66 4.99
CA PRO A 30 15.86 -0.64 5.06
C PRO A 30 16.52 -1.70 4.15
N PRO A 31 17.73 -1.44 3.61
CA PRO A 31 18.55 -0.25 3.86
C PRO A 31 18.27 0.91 2.89
N ALA A 32 17.54 0.70 1.80
CA ALA A 32 17.58 1.61 0.66
C ALA A 32 16.23 1.92 0.02
N LEU A 33 15.13 1.26 0.40
CA LEU A 33 13.83 1.53 -0.23
C LEU A 33 12.97 2.48 0.60
N LEU A 34 12.28 3.37 -0.10
CA LEU A 34 11.20 4.20 0.44
C LEU A 34 10.00 4.05 -0.49
N ALA A 35 8.81 3.85 0.04
CA ALA A 35 7.57 3.92 -0.72
C ALA A 35 6.80 5.17 -0.31
N THR A 36 6.22 5.85 -1.28
CA THR A 36 5.31 6.98 -1.05
C THR A 36 4.01 6.72 -1.82
N SER A 37 2.86 6.98 -1.20
CA SER A 37 1.55 6.87 -1.84
C SER A 37 0.84 8.22 -1.93
N SER A 38 -0.05 8.37 -2.91
CA SER A 38 -0.66 9.64 -3.29
C SER A 38 -2.19 9.57 -3.36
N TYR A 39 -2.83 10.75 -3.33
CA TYR A 39 -4.26 10.94 -3.48
C TYR A 39 -4.81 10.47 -4.85
N ASP A 40 -3.99 10.53 -5.91
CA ASP A 40 -4.37 10.02 -7.23
C ASP A 40 -4.21 8.49 -7.39
N GLY A 41 -3.80 7.79 -6.33
CA GLY A 41 -3.57 6.36 -6.34
C GLY A 41 -2.23 5.91 -6.90
N GLU A 42 -1.32 6.85 -7.18
CA GLU A 42 0.06 6.54 -7.50
C GLU A 42 0.80 6.06 -6.25
N ILE A 43 1.63 5.04 -6.42
CA ILE A 43 2.58 4.58 -5.41
C ILE A 43 3.96 4.56 -6.08
N ILE A 44 4.94 5.24 -5.49
CA ILE A 44 6.30 5.30 -6.01
C ILE A 44 7.24 4.65 -5.01
N VAL A 45 8.07 3.72 -5.48
CA VAL A 45 9.17 3.14 -4.71
C VAL A 45 10.48 3.76 -5.18
N TRP A 46 11.22 4.32 -4.23
CA TRP A 46 12.45 5.07 -4.42
C TRP A 46 13.64 4.30 -3.85
N ASN A 47 14.80 4.47 -4.47
CA ASN A 47 16.08 4.14 -3.86
C ASN A 47 16.60 5.37 -3.11
N MET A 48 16.63 5.31 -1.78
CA MET A 48 17.10 6.40 -0.90
C MET A 48 18.60 6.73 -1.07
N HIS A 49 19.42 5.81 -1.60
CA HIS A 49 20.84 6.10 -1.83
C HIS A 49 21.07 6.89 -3.11
N SER A 50 20.39 6.53 -4.21
CA SER A 50 20.55 7.20 -5.51
C SER A 50 19.54 8.31 -5.77
N GLY A 51 18.43 8.34 -5.03
CA GLY A 51 17.29 9.23 -5.28
C GLY A 51 16.43 8.81 -6.48
N HIS A 52 16.75 7.69 -7.14
CA HIS A 52 16.02 7.24 -8.32
C HIS A 52 14.73 6.50 -7.96
N ILE A 53 13.76 6.59 -8.86
CA ILE A 53 12.55 5.78 -8.83
C ILE A 53 12.90 4.35 -9.28
N CYS A 54 12.60 3.38 -8.44
CA CYS A 54 12.70 1.95 -8.76
C CYS A 54 11.42 1.46 -9.43
N HIS A 55 10.27 1.78 -8.84
CA HIS A 55 8.97 1.32 -9.32
C HIS A 55 7.93 2.42 -9.22
N LYS A 56 6.95 2.37 -10.13
CA LYS A 56 5.71 3.12 -10.07
C LYS A 56 4.56 2.15 -10.22
N PHE A 57 3.63 2.20 -9.28
CA PHE A 57 2.39 1.46 -9.32
C PHE A 57 1.22 2.43 -9.37
N HIS A 58 0.13 1.95 -9.93
CA HIS A 58 -1.13 2.66 -9.93
C HIS A 58 -2.22 1.71 -9.52
N THR A 59 -2.99 2.10 -8.51
CA THR A 59 -4.08 1.28 -8.02
C THR A 59 -5.12 1.09 -9.13
N PRO A 60 -5.60 -0.15 -9.40
CA PRO A 60 -6.59 -0.37 -10.43
C PRO A 60 -7.87 0.40 -10.13
N ILE A 61 -8.26 1.25 -11.07
CA ILE A 61 -9.54 1.95 -11.00
C ILE A 61 -10.64 0.92 -11.23
N THR A 62 -11.43 0.64 -10.20
CA THR A 62 -12.66 -0.12 -10.35
C THR A 62 -13.79 0.85 -10.68
N PRO A 63 -14.42 0.77 -11.88
CA PRO A 63 -15.53 1.64 -12.22
C PRO A 63 -16.67 1.43 -11.22
N SER A 64 -17.09 2.49 -10.53
CA SER A 64 -18.31 2.46 -9.74
C SER A 64 -19.50 2.11 -10.64
N ALA A 65 -20.32 1.13 -10.22
CA ALA A 65 -21.54 0.74 -10.94
C ALA A 65 -22.61 1.86 -10.97
N LEU A 66 -22.48 2.90 -10.14
CA LEU A 66 -23.28 4.12 -10.20
C LEU A 66 -22.38 5.27 -10.65
N GLY A 67 -22.57 5.73 -11.89
CA GLY A 67 -21.75 6.75 -12.57
C GLY A 67 -21.88 8.18 -12.03
N THR A 68 -21.78 8.37 -10.73
CA THR A 68 -21.71 9.69 -10.08
C THR A 68 -20.74 9.66 -8.91
N GLU A 69 -19.94 10.72 -8.82
CA GLU A 69 -18.95 11.05 -7.77
C GLU A 69 -17.59 10.36 -7.95
N SER A 70 -16.55 11.14 -7.67
CA SER A 70 -15.12 10.91 -7.93
C SER A 70 -14.67 9.45 -7.83
N ILE A 71 -13.88 9.03 -8.81
CA ILE A 71 -13.05 7.82 -8.68
C ILE A 71 -12.09 8.09 -7.53
N ASP A 72 -12.40 7.60 -6.34
CA ASP A 72 -11.53 7.74 -5.18
C ASP A 72 -10.34 6.80 -5.34
N GLY A 73 -9.34 7.23 -6.11
CA GLY A 73 -8.07 6.53 -6.33
C GLY A 73 -7.17 6.53 -5.11
N THR A 74 -7.54 7.23 -4.04
CA THR A 74 -6.71 7.54 -2.89
C THR A 74 -6.05 6.31 -2.27
N VAL A 75 -4.75 6.39 -2.07
CA VAL A 75 -3.98 5.42 -1.30
C VAL A 75 -3.43 6.11 -0.05
N THR A 76 -4.15 5.97 1.06
CA THR A 76 -3.79 6.60 2.34
C THR A 76 -2.78 5.79 3.16
N GLN A 77 -2.58 4.51 2.85
CA GLN A 77 -1.59 3.68 3.53
C GLN A 77 -0.81 2.79 2.58
N VAL A 78 0.49 2.75 2.81
CA VAL A 78 1.42 1.82 2.18
C VAL A 78 2.35 1.27 3.26
N ILE A 79 2.63 -0.04 3.25
CA ILE A 79 3.57 -0.69 4.17
C ILE A 79 4.39 -1.75 3.44
N PHE A 80 5.63 -1.99 3.90
CA PHE A 80 6.46 -3.08 3.39
C PHE A 80 6.25 -4.35 4.21
N LEU A 81 6.17 -5.49 3.50
CA LEU A 81 6.29 -6.82 4.09
C LEU A 81 7.78 -7.12 4.23
N MET A 82 8.35 -6.77 5.37
CA MET A 82 9.79 -6.61 5.57
C MET A 82 10.59 -7.88 5.30
N THR A 83 10.07 -9.04 5.69
CA THR A 83 10.75 -10.33 5.47
C THR A 83 10.68 -10.81 4.04
N ARG A 84 9.75 -10.26 3.25
CA ARG A 84 9.59 -10.54 1.81
C ARG A 84 10.41 -9.55 0.98
N ALA A 85 10.39 -8.27 1.34
CA ALA A 85 11.10 -7.20 0.65
C ALA A 85 12.64 -7.38 0.67
N VAL A 86 13.20 -8.02 1.68
CA VAL A 86 14.64 -8.36 1.71
C VAL A 86 15.05 -9.42 0.67
N LYS A 87 14.09 -10.16 0.11
CA LYS A 87 14.32 -11.19 -0.92
C LYS A 87 14.01 -10.61 -2.30
N PHE A 88 14.79 -9.65 -2.75
CA PHE A 88 14.59 -8.96 -4.04
C PHE A 88 14.45 -9.88 -5.28
N GLU A 89 14.93 -11.12 -5.21
CA GLU A 89 14.79 -12.13 -6.27
C GLU A 89 13.51 -12.96 -6.18
N SER A 90 12.66 -12.70 -5.19
CA SER A 90 11.40 -13.40 -4.98
C SER A 90 10.28 -12.72 -5.76
N SER A 91 9.39 -13.53 -6.36
CA SER A 91 8.14 -13.03 -6.94
C SER A 91 7.14 -12.58 -5.88
N ALA A 92 7.39 -12.84 -4.58
CA ALA A 92 6.48 -12.55 -3.49
C ALA A 92 6.12 -11.07 -3.36
N ALA A 93 4.87 -10.81 -2.94
CA ALA A 93 4.44 -9.48 -2.58
C ALA A 93 5.32 -8.92 -1.46
N SER A 94 5.87 -7.74 -1.70
CA SER A 94 6.81 -7.06 -0.81
C SER A 94 6.24 -5.74 -0.29
N LEU A 95 5.17 -5.24 -0.91
CA LEU A 95 4.51 -3.99 -0.55
C LEU A 95 3.00 -4.23 -0.46
N LEU A 96 2.36 -3.63 0.53
CA LEU A 96 0.91 -3.64 0.72
C LEU A 96 0.41 -2.21 0.71
N SER A 97 -0.72 -1.97 0.05
CA SER A 97 -1.41 -0.68 0.11
C SER A 97 -2.91 -0.86 0.29
N ASN A 98 -3.59 0.16 0.81
CA ASN A 98 -5.03 0.26 0.60
C ASN A 98 -5.34 0.88 -0.78
N GLY A 99 -6.63 0.99 -1.09
CA GLY A 99 -7.13 1.60 -2.30
C GLY A 99 -8.64 1.87 -2.23
N PRO A 100 -9.24 2.17 -3.40
CA PRO A 100 -10.66 2.51 -3.52
C PRO A 100 -11.57 1.48 -2.85
N GLN A 101 -12.69 1.94 -2.30
CA GLN A 101 -13.76 1.08 -1.75
C GLN A 101 -13.27 0.13 -0.62
N GLY A 102 -12.21 0.51 0.09
CA GLY A 102 -11.65 -0.29 1.17
C GLY A 102 -10.85 -1.49 0.71
N SER A 103 -10.42 -1.53 -0.55
CA SER A 103 -9.59 -2.61 -1.08
C SER A 103 -8.16 -2.58 -0.52
N LEU A 104 -7.53 -3.74 -0.47
CA LEU A 104 -6.11 -3.92 -0.20
C LEU A 104 -5.42 -4.52 -1.42
N HIS A 105 -4.19 -4.10 -1.70
CA HIS A 105 -3.39 -4.53 -2.85
C HIS A 105 -2.01 -5.00 -2.41
N PHE A 106 -1.63 -6.18 -2.89
CA PHE A 106 -0.33 -6.81 -2.64
C PHE A 106 0.52 -6.67 -3.89
N TRP A 107 1.62 -5.92 -3.77
CA TRP A 107 2.52 -5.62 -4.87
C TRP A 107 3.86 -6.33 -4.73
N SER A 108 4.33 -6.91 -5.83
CA SER A 108 5.68 -7.43 -6.00
C SER A 108 6.58 -6.38 -6.63
N LEU A 109 7.83 -6.35 -6.19
CA LEU A 109 8.89 -5.53 -6.78
C LEU A 109 9.75 -6.32 -7.77
N GLY A 110 9.63 -7.66 -7.77
CA GLY A 110 10.49 -8.55 -8.55
C GLY A 110 9.89 -9.02 -9.88
N THR A 111 8.63 -8.69 -10.16
CA THR A 111 7.89 -9.22 -11.32
C THR A 111 7.53 -8.11 -12.33
N GLU A 112 7.31 -8.51 -13.59
CA GLU A 112 6.83 -7.60 -14.63
C GLU A 112 5.37 -7.17 -14.39
N ASP A 113 4.52 -8.10 -13.93
CA ASP A 113 3.18 -7.80 -13.43
C ASP A 113 3.23 -7.67 -11.90
N PRO A 114 3.19 -6.44 -11.36
CA PRO A 114 3.46 -6.21 -9.95
C PRO A 114 2.27 -6.53 -9.06
N LEU A 115 1.03 -6.55 -9.56
CA LEU A 115 -0.14 -6.77 -8.69
C LEU A 115 -0.39 -8.26 -8.52
N LEU A 116 0.00 -8.82 -7.37
CA LEU A 116 -0.21 -10.24 -7.11
C LEU A 116 -1.59 -10.54 -6.56
N ALA A 117 -2.15 -9.65 -5.75
CA ALA A 117 -3.42 -9.93 -5.11
C ALA A 117 -4.16 -8.65 -4.73
N HIS A 118 -5.49 -8.73 -4.69
CA HIS A 118 -6.31 -7.69 -4.10
C HIS A 118 -7.59 -8.29 -3.50
N PHE A 119 -8.09 -7.68 -2.43
CA PHE A 119 -9.37 -8.08 -1.84
C PHE A 119 -9.94 -6.95 -0.97
N ILE A 120 -11.22 -7.06 -0.61
CA ILE A 120 -11.90 -6.14 0.32
C ILE A 120 -12.11 -6.88 1.66
N PRO A 121 -11.46 -6.47 2.75
CA PRO A 121 -11.60 -7.11 4.06
C PRO A 121 -12.94 -6.78 4.73
N SER A 122 -13.46 -5.57 4.52
CA SER A 122 -14.71 -5.11 5.15
C SER A 122 -15.93 -5.71 4.46
N ARG A 123 -16.95 -6.07 5.24
CA ARG A 123 -18.20 -6.64 4.70
C ARG A 123 -19.12 -5.61 4.04
N GLY A 124 -18.90 -4.32 4.31
CA GLY A 124 -19.72 -3.20 3.85
C GLY A 124 -19.00 -2.25 2.89
N ASN A 125 -17.84 -2.64 2.34
CA ASN A 125 -16.96 -1.78 1.53
C ASN A 125 -16.59 -0.46 2.23
N SER A 126 -16.43 -0.52 3.55
CA SER A 126 -15.93 0.58 4.37
C SER A 126 -14.46 0.86 4.04
N LEU A 127 -14.08 2.14 4.01
CA LEU A 127 -12.71 2.56 3.72
C LEU A 127 -11.75 2.08 4.82
N ILE A 128 -10.51 1.80 4.41
CA ILE A 128 -9.47 1.36 5.35
C ILE A 128 -8.87 2.57 6.03
N SER A 129 -9.01 2.61 7.36
CA SER A 129 -8.45 3.67 8.20
C SER A 129 -7.04 3.34 8.68
N SER A 130 -6.71 2.05 8.87
CA SER A 130 -5.37 1.64 9.28
C SER A 130 -5.00 0.19 8.96
N ILE A 131 -3.71 -0.05 8.76
CA ILE A 131 -3.11 -1.35 8.49
C ILE A 131 -1.90 -1.57 9.39
N ALA A 132 -1.77 -2.77 9.95
CA ALA A 132 -0.57 -3.23 10.61
C ALA A 132 -0.25 -4.68 10.24
N VAL A 133 1.02 -5.03 10.20
CA VAL A 133 1.50 -6.40 9.89
C VAL A 133 2.50 -6.84 10.96
N THR A 134 2.48 -8.13 11.29
CA THR A 134 3.46 -8.74 12.19
C THR A 134 4.87 -8.69 11.61
N ALA A 135 5.90 -8.60 12.46
CA ALA A 135 7.29 -8.50 12.03
C ALA A 135 7.80 -9.67 11.14
N ASN A 136 7.13 -10.82 11.16
CA ASN A 136 7.42 -12.01 10.34
C ASN A 136 6.49 -12.15 9.12
N ASP A 137 5.70 -11.12 8.80
CA ASP A 137 4.72 -11.10 7.69
C ASP A 137 3.73 -12.27 7.68
N SER A 138 3.32 -12.77 8.85
CA SER A 138 2.34 -13.87 8.96
C SER A 138 0.90 -13.40 9.17
N TYR A 139 0.68 -12.29 9.90
CA TYR A 139 -0.65 -11.75 10.13
C TYR A 139 -0.77 -10.30 9.70
N LEU A 140 -1.92 -10.01 9.08
CA LEU A 140 -2.37 -8.70 8.66
C LEU A 140 -3.55 -8.27 9.55
N TYR A 141 -3.46 -7.07 10.09
CA TYR A 141 -4.50 -6.41 10.86
C TYR A 141 -4.99 -5.20 10.08
N VAL A 142 -6.30 -5.10 9.88
CA VAL A 142 -6.91 -4.04 9.08
C VAL A 142 -8.04 -3.40 9.86
N ALA A 143 -8.02 -2.09 10.00
CA ALA A 143 -9.10 -1.31 10.59
C ALA A 143 -9.84 -0.53 9.51
N ASP A 144 -11.18 -0.46 9.62
CA ASP A 144 -12.01 0.34 8.74
C ASP A 144 -12.57 1.60 9.43
N GLU A 145 -13.24 2.47 8.68
CA GLU A 145 -13.87 3.68 9.21
C GLU A 145 -15.11 3.40 10.07
N ASP A 146 -15.75 2.23 9.90
CA ASP A 146 -16.91 1.80 10.70
C ASP A 146 -16.53 1.29 12.11
N GLY A 147 -15.22 1.20 12.37
CA GLY A 147 -14.64 0.85 13.66
C GLY A 147 -14.43 -0.65 13.85
N TYR A 148 -14.44 -1.44 12.79
CA TYR A 148 -14.07 -2.85 12.82
C TYR A 148 -12.56 -3.02 12.66
N VAL A 149 -12.05 -4.10 13.26
CA VAL A 149 -10.69 -4.60 13.06
C VAL A 149 -10.78 -6.04 12.58
N TYR A 150 -10.11 -6.35 11.49
CA TYR A 150 -10.03 -7.65 10.83
C TYR A 150 -8.63 -8.24 10.97
N ILE A 151 -8.55 -9.56 11.13
CA ILE A 151 -7.31 -10.31 11.14
C ILE A 151 -7.31 -11.31 9.99
N HIS A 152 -6.26 -11.28 9.18
CA HIS A 152 -6.00 -12.23 8.11
C HIS A 152 -4.64 -12.89 8.30
N ASP A 153 -4.58 -14.20 8.05
CA ASP A 153 -3.35 -14.97 7.94
C ASP A 153 -2.84 -14.84 6.50
N ILE A 154 -1.68 -14.22 6.37
CA ILE A 154 -1.05 -13.92 5.09
C ILE A 154 0.24 -14.72 4.89
N GLN A 155 0.60 -15.66 5.78
CA GLN A 155 1.91 -16.32 5.78
C GLN A 155 2.30 -16.92 4.43
N GLU A 156 1.35 -17.55 3.75
CA GLU A 156 1.53 -18.19 2.44
C GLU A 156 0.85 -17.41 1.30
N TYR A 157 0.17 -16.31 1.62
CA TYR A 157 -0.60 -15.52 0.67
C TYR A 157 0.28 -14.60 -0.17
N ALA A 158 0.06 -14.61 -1.49
CA ALA A 158 0.78 -13.77 -2.46
C ALA A 158 2.31 -13.94 -2.38
N VAL A 159 2.78 -15.18 -2.24
CA VAL A 159 4.21 -15.53 -2.11
C VAL A 159 4.82 -16.03 -3.42
N GLN A 160 4.04 -16.69 -4.28
CA GLN A 160 4.54 -17.30 -5.53
C GLN A 160 3.75 -16.82 -6.73
N ASP A 161 2.46 -17.16 -6.76
CA ASP A 161 1.53 -16.87 -7.85
C ASP A 161 0.54 -15.77 -7.46
N PRO A 162 -0.07 -15.09 -8.44
CA PRO A 162 -1.18 -14.19 -8.18
C PRO A 162 -2.37 -14.90 -7.54
N GLU A 163 -3.02 -14.22 -6.60
CA GLU A 163 -4.16 -14.72 -5.83
C GLU A 163 -5.45 -14.11 -6.35
N THR A 164 -6.49 -14.95 -6.51
CA THR A 164 -7.84 -14.48 -6.86
C THR A 164 -8.76 -14.36 -5.65
N GLU A 165 -8.44 -15.04 -4.57
CA GLU A 165 -9.25 -15.09 -3.35
C GLU A 165 -8.63 -14.26 -2.22
N ALA A 166 -9.44 -13.92 -1.22
CA ALA A 166 -8.95 -13.25 -0.02
C ALA A 166 -8.05 -14.19 0.82
N PRO A 167 -7.06 -13.65 1.56
CA PRO A 167 -6.26 -14.44 2.48
C PRO A 167 -7.14 -15.05 3.57
N LYS A 168 -6.64 -16.12 4.19
CA LYS A 168 -7.35 -16.86 5.23
C LYS A 168 -7.80 -15.93 6.35
N TYR A 169 -9.11 -15.76 6.46
CA TYR A 169 -9.74 -14.97 7.51
C TYR A 169 -9.59 -15.65 8.87
N VAL A 170 -9.11 -14.91 9.88
CA VAL A 170 -8.88 -15.42 11.23
C VAL A 170 -9.98 -14.96 12.19
N ASN A 171 -10.17 -13.65 12.33
CA ASN A 171 -11.18 -13.09 13.24
C ASN A 171 -11.47 -11.61 12.93
N HIS A 172 -12.51 -11.05 13.55
CA HIS A 172 -12.76 -9.61 13.62
C HIS A 172 -13.42 -9.21 14.94
N TRP A 173 -13.35 -7.93 15.28
CA TRP A 173 -14.18 -7.33 16.34
C TRP A 173 -14.47 -5.87 16.01
N ARG A 174 -15.46 -5.30 16.69
CA ARG A 174 -15.75 -3.88 16.61
C ARG A 174 -15.04 -3.13 17.74
N ALA A 175 -13.98 -2.40 17.41
CA ALA A 175 -13.20 -1.61 18.35
C ALA A 175 -13.85 -0.26 18.66
N HIS A 176 -14.67 0.28 17.75
CA HIS A 176 -15.34 1.57 17.95
C HIS A 176 -16.77 1.59 17.37
N LEU A 177 -17.66 2.35 18.03
CA LEU A 177 -19.09 2.42 17.66
C LEU A 177 -19.45 3.63 16.80
N LYS A 178 -18.55 4.62 16.68
CA LYS A 178 -18.72 5.80 15.82
C LYS A 178 -17.70 5.78 14.67
N GLN A 179 -17.96 6.55 13.62
CA GLN A 179 -17.04 6.66 12.50
C GLN A 179 -15.66 7.15 12.97
N ILE A 180 -14.60 6.51 12.47
CA ILE A 180 -13.21 6.92 12.67
C ILE A 180 -12.80 7.73 11.44
N MET A 181 -12.55 9.03 11.61
CA MET A 181 -11.93 9.86 10.57
C MET A 181 -10.43 9.96 10.88
N SER A 182 -9.58 9.59 9.93
CA SER A 182 -8.12 9.76 10.00
C SER A 182 -7.68 11.10 9.44
#